data_AF-A0A6N7ARJ6-F1
#
_entry.id   AF-A0A6N7ARJ6-F1
#
_cell.length_a   1.000
_cell.length_b   1.000
_cell.length_c   1.000
_cell.angle_alpha   90.00
_cell.angle_beta   90.00
_cell.angle_gamma   90.00
#
_symmetry.space_group_name_H-M   'P 1'
#
loop_
_entity.id
_entity.type
_entity.pdbx_description
1 polymer ?
#
loop_
_entity_poly.entity_id
_entity_poly.type
_entity_poly.pdbx_seq_one_letter_code
_entity_poly.pdbx_strand_id
1 'polypeptide(L)'
;MSKISLPPSGLAEDFISEIRDEQAEVQLVTFALGEQYGVPISQIQEIIRVGNITMVPNSPSYMEGVINLRGRVLPVLNLRKRLRLSAKDTGKMSRIIVTEVNNKTIGLLVDSVSHVIKVASDSVEAAPEEVLEIDTDYITGVCKIQNSLVILIDLEKLLKREKIELKEVGMDLSTAHEQRGGSDGKEN
;
A
#
# COMPACT_ATOMS: atom_id res chain seq x y z
N MET A 1 -25.93 -0.04 34.63
CA MET A 1 -25.15 -0.34 33.41
C MET A 1 -24.54 0.97 32.94
N SER A 2 -23.31 1.26 33.36
CA SER A 2 -22.63 2.52 33.02
C SER A 2 -22.14 2.47 31.59
N LYS A 3 -22.63 3.39 30.75
CA LYS A 3 -22.04 3.68 29.45
C LYS A 3 -20.64 4.25 29.69
N ILE A 4 -19.63 3.49 29.31
CA ILE A 4 -18.27 4.02 29.16
C ILE A 4 -18.30 4.79 27.84
N SER A 5 -18.54 6.10 27.94
CA SER A 5 -18.29 7.04 26.86
C SER A 5 -16.82 7.42 26.96
N LEU A 6 -15.98 6.80 26.13
CA LEU A 6 -14.62 7.27 25.91
C LEU A 6 -14.62 8.22 24.70
N PRO A 7 -13.80 9.27 24.73
CA PRO A 7 -13.73 10.23 23.63
C PRO A 7 -13.15 9.55 22.38
N PRO A 8 -13.64 9.89 21.17
CA PRO A 8 -13.04 9.41 19.94
C PRO A 8 -11.56 9.82 19.91
N SER A 9 -10.69 8.92 19.45
CA SER A 9 -9.28 9.25 19.22
C SER A 9 -9.23 10.43 18.26
N GLY A 10 -8.86 11.63 18.75
CA GLY A 10 -8.96 12.89 17.98
C GLY A 10 -8.36 12.82 16.57
N LEU A 11 -7.39 11.94 16.33
CA LEU A 11 -6.71 11.77 15.05
C LEU A 11 -7.55 11.13 13.92
N ALA A 12 -8.60 10.36 14.24
CA ALA A 12 -9.53 9.86 13.22
C ALA A 12 -10.50 10.97 12.80
N GLU A 13 -10.95 11.78 13.77
CA GLU A 13 -11.73 12.98 13.48
C GLU A 13 -10.90 14.02 12.74
N ASP A 14 -9.62 14.21 13.07
CA ASP A 14 -8.72 15.14 12.38
C ASP A 14 -8.57 14.76 10.90
N PHE A 15 -8.34 13.48 10.58
CA PHE A 15 -8.23 13.01 9.20
C PHE A 15 -9.56 13.10 8.43
N ILE A 16 -10.68 12.74 9.09
CA ILE A 16 -12.02 12.90 8.51
C ILE A 16 -12.34 14.39 8.34
N SER A 17 -11.86 15.26 9.23
CA SER A 17 -12.02 16.71 9.15
C SER A 17 -11.18 17.31 8.03
N GLU A 18 -9.93 16.88 7.82
CA GLU A 18 -9.11 17.27 6.67
C GLU A 18 -9.78 16.84 5.35
N ILE A 19 -10.34 15.63 5.31
CA ILE A 19 -11.15 15.14 4.18
C ILE A 19 -12.41 16.01 3.97
N ARG A 20 -13.00 16.55 5.03
CA ARG A 20 -14.23 17.37 5.00
C ARG A 20 -13.99 18.85 4.73
N ASP A 21 -12.85 19.41 5.15
CA ASP A 21 -12.56 20.85 5.06
C ASP A 21 -12.03 21.27 3.69
N GLU A 22 -11.42 20.37 2.90
CA GLU A 22 -10.81 20.74 1.62
C GLU A 22 -11.66 20.46 0.37
N GLN A 23 -12.57 19.46 0.37
CA GLN A 23 -13.44 19.15 -0.77
C GLN A 23 -14.78 18.50 -0.36
N ALA A 24 -15.91 18.93 -0.95
CA ALA A 24 -17.21 18.27 -0.79
C ALA A 24 -17.24 16.82 -1.32
N GLU A 25 -16.26 16.45 -2.14
CA GLU A 25 -16.09 15.12 -2.72
C GLU A 25 -14.62 14.68 -2.64
N VAL A 26 -14.37 13.48 -2.13
CA VAL A 26 -13.06 12.85 -2.08
C VAL A 26 -12.99 11.75 -3.14
N GLN A 27 -11.88 11.72 -3.88
CA GLN A 27 -11.62 10.70 -4.88
C GLN A 27 -10.79 9.59 -4.29
N LEU A 28 -11.29 8.35 -4.38
CA LEU A 28 -10.65 7.17 -3.85
C LEU A 28 -10.31 6.21 -4.98
N VAL A 29 -9.12 5.63 -4.92
CA VAL A 29 -8.80 4.44 -5.70
C VAL A 29 -9.13 3.23 -4.85
N THR A 30 -10.02 2.38 -5.39
CA THR A 30 -10.44 1.16 -4.72
C THR A 30 -9.70 -0.05 -5.26
N PHE A 31 -9.35 -0.97 -4.37
CA PHE A 31 -8.65 -2.21 -4.69
C PHE A 31 -9.09 -3.36 -3.79
N ALA A 32 -8.89 -4.59 -4.25
CA ALA A 32 -9.28 -5.78 -3.54
C ALA A 32 -8.08 -6.45 -2.85
N LEU A 33 -8.31 -6.97 -1.65
CA LEU A 33 -7.43 -7.93 -0.95
C LEU A 33 -8.26 -9.09 -0.36
N GLY A 34 -9.37 -9.44 -1.01
CA GLY A 34 -10.45 -10.28 -0.46
C GLY A 34 -11.68 -9.41 -0.21
N GLU A 35 -11.50 -8.37 0.61
CA GLU A 35 -12.43 -7.26 0.78
C GLU A 35 -12.03 -6.04 -0.07
N GLN A 36 -12.92 -5.04 -0.16
CA GLN A 36 -12.62 -3.77 -0.84
C GLN A 36 -11.99 -2.77 0.12
N TYR A 37 -10.88 -2.19 -0.34
CA TYR A 37 -10.13 -1.16 0.36
C TYR A 37 -10.02 0.09 -0.52
N GLY A 38 -9.83 1.25 0.10
CA GLY A 38 -9.72 2.53 -0.57
C GLY A 38 -8.61 3.38 0.02
N VAL A 39 -7.92 4.11 -0.86
CA VAL A 39 -6.98 5.19 -0.46
C VAL A 39 -7.26 6.43 -1.30
N PRO A 40 -6.97 7.64 -0.78
CA PRO A 40 -7.09 8.88 -1.53
C PRO A 40 -6.29 8.84 -2.83
N ILE A 41 -6.88 9.30 -3.93
CA ILE A 41 -6.18 9.38 -5.23
C ILE A 41 -5.00 10.35 -5.16
N SER A 42 -5.05 11.35 -4.29
CA SER A 42 -3.97 12.32 -4.07
C SER A 42 -2.66 11.66 -3.62
N GLN A 43 -2.72 10.48 -3.01
CA GLN A 43 -1.55 9.72 -2.58
C GLN A 43 -1.03 8.74 -3.66
N ILE A 44 -1.70 8.64 -4.81
CA ILE A 44 -1.36 7.69 -5.87
C ILE A 44 -0.69 8.42 -7.02
N GLN A 45 0.52 7.98 -7.37
CA GLN A 45 1.22 8.45 -8.56
C GLN A 45 0.80 7.68 -9.82
N GLU A 46 0.84 6.35 -9.77
CA GLU A 46 0.47 5.49 -10.90
C GLU A 46 0.11 4.07 -10.46
N ILE A 47 -0.51 3.31 -11.37
CA ILE A 47 -0.87 1.90 -11.14
C ILE A 47 -0.23 1.07 -12.26
N ILE A 48 0.64 0.14 -11.89
CA ILE A 48 1.40 -0.67 -12.83
C ILE A 48 1.06 -2.16 -12.68
N ARG A 49 1.32 -2.92 -13.74
CA ARG A 49 1.24 -4.39 -13.69
C ARG A 49 2.39 -4.93 -12.85
N VAL A 50 2.15 -6.07 -12.18
CA VAL A 50 3.21 -6.80 -11.51
C VAL A 50 4.19 -7.31 -12.56
N GLY A 51 5.44 -6.85 -12.47
CA GLY A 51 6.56 -7.33 -13.27
C GLY A 51 7.51 -8.19 -12.43
N ASN A 52 8.79 -8.20 -12.82
CA ASN A 52 9.82 -8.87 -12.03
C ASN A 52 10.10 -8.10 -10.74
N ILE A 53 9.91 -8.76 -9.60
CA ILE A 53 10.25 -8.24 -8.28
C ILE A 53 11.55 -8.91 -7.83
N THR A 54 12.56 -8.11 -7.50
CA THR A 54 13.82 -8.59 -6.95
C THR A 54 13.67 -8.71 -5.43
N MET A 55 13.74 -9.93 -4.92
CA MET A 55 13.66 -10.17 -3.47
C MET A 55 14.86 -9.54 -2.75
N VAL A 56 14.60 -8.95 -1.58
CA VAL A 56 15.62 -8.37 -0.72
C VAL A 56 15.94 -9.35 0.42
N PRO A 57 17.19 -9.79 0.58
CA PRO A 57 17.57 -10.67 1.70
C PRO A 57 17.33 -10.02 3.05
N ASN A 58 16.92 -10.82 4.05
CA ASN A 58 16.66 -10.37 5.43
C ASN A 58 15.60 -9.27 5.55
N SER A 59 14.74 -9.08 4.54
CA SER A 59 13.64 -8.12 4.61
C SER A 59 12.49 -8.67 5.46
N PRO A 60 11.67 -7.79 6.05
CA PRO A 60 10.42 -8.20 6.69
C PRO A 60 9.51 -8.97 5.74
N SER A 61 8.68 -9.87 6.26
CA SER A 61 7.85 -10.76 5.45
C SER A 61 6.85 -10.03 4.54
N TYR A 62 6.41 -8.84 4.92
CA TYR A 62 5.53 -7.99 4.10
C TYR A 62 6.26 -7.22 3.00
N MET A 63 7.60 -7.18 3.00
CA MET A 63 8.37 -6.62 1.90
C MET A 63 8.51 -7.70 0.82
N GLU A 64 7.80 -7.51 -0.29
CA GLU A 64 7.88 -8.45 -1.42
C GLU A 64 9.24 -8.33 -2.13
N GLY A 65 9.81 -7.12 -2.13
CA GLY A 65 11.14 -6.85 -2.67
C GLY A 65 11.23 -5.44 -3.24
N VAL A 66 11.99 -5.29 -4.32
CA VAL A 66 12.13 -4.05 -5.07
C VAL A 66 11.88 -4.26 -6.56
N ILE A 67 11.45 -3.21 -7.25
CA ILE A 67 11.33 -3.16 -8.71
C ILE A 67 12.10 -1.97 -9.26
N ASN A 68 12.47 -2.01 -10.54
CA ASN A 68 12.97 -0.84 -11.25
C ASN A 68 11.81 -0.13 -11.96
N LEU A 69 11.48 1.07 -11.51
CA LEU A 69 10.50 1.94 -12.15
C LEU A 69 11.22 3.16 -12.73
N ARG A 70 11.33 3.20 -14.06
CA ARG A 70 12.00 4.30 -14.82
C ARG A 70 13.41 4.64 -14.31
N GLY A 71 14.20 3.63 -13.98
CA GLY A 71 15.57 3.79 -13.47
C GLY A 71 15.67 4.02 -11.97
N ARG A 72 14.55 4.05 -11.24
CA ARG A 72 14.52 4.20 -9.78
C ARG A 72 14.14 2.88 -9.12
N VAL A 73 14.84 2.55 -8.04
CA VAL A 73 14.53 1.39 -7.21
C VAL A 73 13.30 1.72 -6.36
N LEU A 74 12.19 1.05 -6.65
CA LEU A 74 10.94 1.20 -5.90
C LEU A 74 10.73 0.00 -4.97
N PRO A 75 10.65 0.21 -3.64
CA PRO A 75 10.29 -0.85 -2.70
C PRO A 75 8.84 -1.27 -2.89
N VAL A 76 8.56 -2.57 -2.85
CA VAL A 76 7.22 -3.12 -3.00
C VAL A 76 6.81 -3.88 -1.76
N LEU A 77 5.69 -3.46 -1.15
CA LEU A 77 5.08 -4.08 0.01
C LEU A 77 3.87 -4.89 -0.41
N ASN A 78 3.77 -6.11 0.10
CA ASN A 78 2.59 -6.96 -0.06
C ASN A 78 1.54 -6.59 0.97
N LEU A 79 0.44 -5.97 0.53
CA LEU A 79 -0.61 -5.53 1.45
C LEU A 79 -1.33 -6.69 2.13
N ARG A 80 -1.46 -7.86 1.50
CA ARG A 80 -2.05 -9.03 2.18
C ARG A 80 -1.19 -9.44 3.38
N LYS A 81 0.12 -9.57 3.17
CA LYS A 81 1.07 -9.92 4.24
C LYS A 81 1.12 -8.80 5.30
N ARG A 82 1.04 -7.54 4.88
CA ARG A 82 1.02 -6.38 5.77
C ARG A 82 -0.19 -6.37 6.69
N LEU A 83 -1.37 -6.65 6.14
CA LEU A 83 -2.65 -6.68 6.86
C LEU A 83 -2.93 -8.03 7.52
N ARG A 84 -1.95 -8.95 7.54
CA ARG A 84 -2.07 -10.33 8.06
C ARG A 84 -3.27 -11.10 7.48
N LEU A 85 -3.62 -10.81 6.23
CA LEU A 85 -4.67 -11.51 5.49
C LEU A 85 -4.15 -12.85 4.97
N SER A 86 -5.06 -13.79 4.70
CA SER A 86 -4.74 -15.09 4.12
C SER A 86 -3.84 -14.94 2.90
N ALA A 87 -2.74 -15.68 2.83
CA ALA A 87 -1.83 -15.60 1.70
C ALA A 87 -2.56 -15.98 0.40
N LYS A 88 -2.22 -15.29 -0.68
CA LYS A 88 -2.73 -15.56 -2.03
C LYS A 88 -1.63 -15.24 -3.02
N ASP A 89 -1.46 -16.10 -4.01
CA ASP A 89 -0.47 -15.91 -5.05
C ASP A 89 -0.80 -14.69 -5.91
N THR A 90 0.25 -14.03 -6.41
CA THR A 90 0.12 -12.94 -7.35
C THR A 90 -0.48 -13.46 -8.66
N GLY A 91 -1.67 -12.95 -8.98
CA GLY A 91 -2.42 -13.36 -10.17
C GLY A 91 -2.25 -12.38 -11.32
N LYS A 92 -2.83 -12.70 -12.49
CA LYS A 92 -2.87 -11.80 -13.66
C LYS A 92 -3.54 -10.45 -13.38
N MET A 93 -4.44 -10.42 -12.39
CA MET A 93 -5.15 -9.21 -11.98
C MET A 93 -4.38 -8.37 -10.97
N SER A 94 -3.31 -8.92 -10.37
CA SER A 94 -2.50 -8.20 -9.39
C SER A 94 -1.88 -6.96 -9.99
N ARG A 95 -1.82 -5.91 -9.19
CA ARG A 95 -1.26 -4.61 -9.55
C ARG A 95 -0.35 -4.12 -8.44
N ILE A 96 0.56 -3.22 -8.79
CA ILE A 96 1.33 -2.43 -7.84
C ILE A 96 0.78 -1.01 -7.93
N ILE A 97 0.22 -0.51 -6.83
CA ILE A 97 -0.19 0.87 -6.69
C ILE A 97 1.03 1.64 -6.21
N VAL A 98 1.54 2.54 -7.04
CA VAL A 98 2.68 3.40 -6.70
C VAL A 98 2.15 4.61 -5.95
N THR A 99 2.52 4.72 -4.68
CA THR A 99 2.07 5.78 -3.80
C THR A 99 3.22 6.68 -3.39
N GLU A 100 2.90 7.92 -3.04
CA GLU A 100 3.83 8.85 -2.40
C GLU A 100 3.30 9.24 -1.03
N VAL A 101 4.10 8.98 -0.01
CA VAL A 101 3.73 9.20 1.39
C VAL A 101 4.93 9.78 2.11
N ASN A 102 4.81 10.97 2.70
CA ASN A 102 5.93 11.64 3.39
C ASN A 102 7.19 11.74 2.51
N ASN A 103 7.04 12.15 1.25
CA ASN A 103 8.08 12.24 0.21
C ASN A 103 8.80 10.91 -0.10
N LYS A 104 8.18 9.78 0.25
CA LYS A 104 8.70 8.44 -0.06
C LYS A 104 7.79 7.77 -1.07
N THR A 105 8.36 7.34 -2.20
CA THR A 105 7.63 6.57 -3.20
C THR A 105 7.70 5.07 -2.87
N ILE A 106 6.55 4.42 -2.75
CA ILE A 106 6.44 3.01 -2.35
C ILE A 106 5.40 2.31 -3.23
N GLY A 107 5.69 1.07 -3.62
CA GLY A 107 4.74 0.21 -4.32
C GLY A 107 3.92 -0.64 -3.35
N LEU A 108 2.61 -0.66 -3.53
CA LEU A 108 1.68 -1.49 -2.78
C LEU A 108 1.13 -2.58 -3.69
N LEU A 109 1.52 -3.83 -3.43
CA LEU A 109 1.04 -5.00 -4.16
C LEU A 109 -0.34 -5.40 -3.64
N VAL A 110 -1.31 -5.45 -4.57
CA VAL A 110 -2.73 -5.74 -4.34
C VAL A 110 -3.25 -6.84 -5.27
N ASP A 111 -4.39 -7.47 -4.93
CA ASP A 111 -4.97 -8.54 -5.74
C ASP A 111 -5.51 -8.01 -7.07
N SER A 112 -6.16 -6.85 -7.04
CA SER A 112 -6.70 -6.17 -8.22
C SER A 112 -7.07 -4.73 -7.86
N VAL A 113 -6.95 -3.83 -8.84
CA VAL A 113 -7.55 -2.49 -8.74
C VAL A 113 -8.95 -2.55 -9.32
N SER A 114 -9.91 -2.01 -8.58
CA SER A 114 -11.33 -2.03 -8.92
C SER A 114 -11.67 -0.79 -9.76
N HIS A 115 -11.90 0.36 -9.11
CA HIS A 115 -12.34 1.60 -9.77
C HIS A 115 -11.82 2.84 -9.03
N VAL A 116 -11.76 3.97 -9.75
CA VAL A 116 -11.69 5.29 -9.12
C VAL A 116 -13.12 5.74 -8.85
N ILE A 117 -13.41 6.08 -7.60
CA ILE A 117 -14.75 6.53 -7.18
C ILE A 117 -14.66 7.91 -6.56
N LYS A 118 -15.76 8.65 -6.64
CA LYS A 118 -15.96 9.88 -5.87
C LYS A 118 -16.93 9.58 -4.74
N VAL A 119 -16.57 9.97 -3.53
CA VAL A 119 -17.42 9.85 -2.35
C VAL A 119 -17.61 11.23 -1.75
N ALA A 120 -18.83 11.57 -1.34
CA ALA A 120 -18.99 12.77 -0.53
C ALA A 120 -18.27 12.57 0.81
N SER A 121 -17.59 13.60 1.30
CA SER A 121 -16.86 13.56 2.57
C SER A 121 -17.76 13.15 3.75
N ASP A 122 -19.05 13.45 3.68
CA ASP A 122 -20.08 13.08 4.66
C ASP A 122 -20.48 11.60 4.60
N SER A 123 -20.14 10.89 3.53
CA SER A 123 -20.40 9.45 3.35
C SER A 123 -19.35 8.56 4.02
N VAL A 124 -18.29 9.16 4.54
CA VAL A 124 -17.23 8.47 5.27
C VAL A 124 -17.64 8.41 6.74
N GLU A 125 -17.89 7.19 7.21
CA GLU A 125 -18.17 6.90 8.61
C GLU A 125 -16.88 6.45 9.31
N ALA A 126 -16.68 6.87 10.56
CA ALA A 126 -15.58 6.35 11.36
C ALA A 126 -15.76 4.84 11.58
N ALA A 127 -14.66 4.10 11.55
CA ALA A 127 -14.72 2.66 11.77
C ALA A 127 -15.19 2.37 13.22
N PRO A 128 -16.21 1.52 13.44
CA PRO A 128 -16.68 1.20 14.79
C PRO A 128 -15.58 0.50 15.59
N GLU A 129 -15.34 0.95 16.83
CA GLU A 129 -14.30 0.38 17.72
C GLU A 129 -14.44 -1.14 17.95
N GLU A 130 -15.67 -1.66 17.86
CA GLU A 130 -15.98 -3.09 18.02
C GLU A 130 -15.47 -3.96 16.86
N VAL A 131 -15.16 -3.37 15.70
CA VAL A 131 -14.52 -4.04 14.56
C VAL A 131 -12.99 -4.04 14.71
N LEU A 132 -12.45 -3.21 15.61
CA LEU A 132 -11.02 -2.88 15.72
C LEU A 132 -10.23 -3.77 16.71
N GLU A 133 -10.76 -4.91 17.18
CA GLU A 133 -10.02 -5.88 18.04
C GLU A 133 -8.72 -6.43 17.41
N ILE A 134 -8.42 -6.08 16.15
CA ILE A 134 -7.25 -6.54 15.39
C ILE A 134 -6.41 -5.34 14.92
N ASP A 135 -5.63 -4.70 15.79
CA ASP A 135 -4.39 -4.03 15.39
C ASP A 135 -4.54 -3.01 14.22
N THR A 136 -5.63 -2.24 14.23
CA THR A 136 -6.25 -1.53 13.08
C THR A 136 -5.98 -0.01 13.06
N ASP A 137 -4.91 0.47 13.69
CA ASP A 137 -4.59 1.92 13.77
C ASP A 137 -4.47 2.64 12.41
N TYR A 138 -4.34 1.89 11.32
CA TYR A 138 -4.28 2.39 9.95
C TYR A 138 -5.64 2.44 9.23
N ILE A 139 -6.73 2.00 9.86
CA ILE A 139 -8.08 2.13 9.30
C ILE A 139 -8.67 3.44 9.79
N THR A 140 -8.94 4.37 8.87
CA THR A 140 -9.51 5.68 9.22
C THR A 140 -11.02 5.69 9.19
N GLY A 141 -11.63 4.83 8.40
CA GLY A 141 -13.07 4.78 8.27
C GLY A 141 -13.55 3.72 7.31
N VAL A 142 -14.86 3.69 7.15
CA VAL A 142 -15.55 2.85 6.18
C VAL A 142 -16.52 3.72 5.39
N CYS A 143 -16.66 3.43 4.11
CA CYS A 143 -17.70 4.04 3.29
C CYS A 143 -18.48 2.95 2.56
N LYS A 144 -19.79 3.14 2.45
CA LYS A 144 -20.67 2.19 1.76
C LYS A 144 -20.98 2.73 0.37
N ILE A 145 -20.55 2.01 -0.67
CA ILE A 145 -20.78 2.39 -2.06
C ILE A 145 -21.54 1.28 -2.76
N GLN A 146 -22.71 1.59 -3.33
CA GLN A 146 -23.51 0.65 -4.14
C GLN A 146 -23.66 -0.74 -3.49
N ASN A 147 -23.95 -0.77 -2.18
CA ASN A 147 -24.08 -1.99 -1.37
C ASN A 147 -22.78 -2.77 -1.06
N SER A 148 -21.61 -2.23 -1.41
CA SER A 148 -20.30 -2.76 -1.02
C SER A 148 -19.66 -1.89 0.06
N LEU A 149 -19.04 -2.52 1.05
CA LEU A 149 -18.27 -1.84 2.10
C LEU A 149 -16.84 -1.62 1.59
N VAL A 150 -16.37 -0.38 1.65
CA VAL A 150 -14.99 -0.02 1.32
C VAL A 150 -14.29 0.47 2.58
N ILE A 151 -13.19 -0.18 2.93
CA ILE A 151 -12.38 0.14 4.10
C ILE A 151 -11.33 1.16 3.70
N LEU A 152 -11.32 2.33 4.35
CA LEU A 152 -10.33 3.38 4.07
C LEU A 152 -9.05 3.13 4.86
N ILE A 153 -7.92 3.13 4.14
CA ILE A 153 -6.60 2.93 4.73
C ILE A 153 -5.84 4.26 4.76
N ASP A 154 -5.31 4.58 5.93
CA ASP A 154 -4.29 5.60 6.15
C ASP A 154 -2.91 5.02 5.86
N LEU A 155 -2.35 5.39 4.70
CA LEU A 155 -1.05 4.92 4.28
C LEU A 155 0.08 5.46 5.17
N GLU A 156 -0.07 6.63 5.77
CA GLU A 156 0.95 7.20 6.65
C GLU A 156 1.10 6.35 7.91
N LYS A 157 -0.01 6.02 8.56
CA LYS A 157 -0.02 5.15 9.74
C LYS A 157 0.42 3.72 9.39
N LEU A 158 -0.05 3.20 8.25
CA LEU A 158 0.33 1.86 7.79
C LEU A 158 1.85 1.71 7.63
N LEU A 159 2.53 2.75 7.12
CA LEU A 159 3.97 2.75 6.85
C LEU A 159 4.81 3.15 8.07
N LYS A 160 4.30 4.02 8.96
CA LYS A 160 5.01 4.52 10.16
C LYS A 160 5.31 3.44 11.18
N ARG A 161 4.41 2.47 11.33
CA ARG A 161 4.49 1.40 12.35
C ARG A 161 5.78 0.58 12.32
N GLU A 162 6.48 0.51 11.20
CA GLU A 162 7.64 -0.38 11.07
C GLU A 162 8.97 0.30 10.73
N LYS A 163 9.09 1.62 10.91
CA LYS A 163 10.32 2.36 10.61
C LYS A 163 10.94 1.87 9.29
N ILE A 164 10.20 2.00 8.19
CA ILE A 164 10.78 1.75 6.87
C ILE A 164 11.82 2.85 6.63
N GLU A 165 13.05 2.59 7.12
CA GLU A 165 14.25 3.27 6.69
C GLU A 165 14.52 2.78 5.27
N LEU A 166 14.01 3.54 4.31
CA LEU A 166 14.48 3.47 2.95
C LEU A 166 15.94 3.94 2.98
N LYS A 167 16.86 3.01 3.26
CA LYS A 167 18.22 3.20 2.79
C LYS A 167 18.11 3.18 1.29
N GLU A 168 18.50 4.26 0.64
CA GLU A 168 18.74 4.26 -0.80
C GLU A 168 19.58 3.02 -1.10
N VAL A 169 18.95 2.03 -1.71
CA VAL A 169 19.66 0.84 -2.16
C VAL A 169 20.47 1.34 -3.34
N GLY A 170 21.69 1.79 -3.07
CA GLY A 170 22.73 2.04 -4.06
C GLY A 170 23.16 0.71 -4.68
N MET A 171 22.24 0.04 -5.37
CA MET A 171 22.59 -1.03 -6.29
C MET A 171 22.96 -0.34 -7.59
N ASP A 172 24.26 -0.06 -7.72
CA ASP A 172 24.86 0.28 -8.99
C ASP A 172 24.66 -0.92 -9.93
N LEU A 173 23.73 -0.80 -10.87
CA LEU A 173 23.36 -1.85 -11.83
C LEU A 173 24.44 -2.08 -12.91
N SER A 174 25.63 -1.47 -12.77
CA SER A 174 26.70 -1.53 -13.78
C SER A 174 27.57 -2.79 -13.75
N THR A 175 27.50 -3.67 -12.73
CA THR A 175 28.48 -4.77 -12.58
C THR A 175 28.08 -6.11 -13.22
N ALA A 176 26.97 -6.21 -13.95
CA ALA A 176 26.47 -7.50 -14.45
C ALA A 176 27.05 -7.94 -15.82
N HIS A 177 28.06 -7.27 -16.37
CA HIS A 177 28.52 -7.55 -17.74
C HIS A 177 30.02 -7.79 -17.94
N GLU A 178 30.68 -8.54 -17.05
CA GLU A 178 32.04 -9.05 -17.32
C GLU A 178 32.21 -10.47 -16.78
N GLN A 179 31.77 -11.47 -17.55
CA GLN A 179 32.35 -12.83 -17.57
C GLN A 179 31.72 -13.66 -18.70
N ARG A 180 32.02 -13.27 -19.95
CA ARG A 180 32.00 -14.18 -21.10
C ARG A 180 33.26 -13.93 -21.91
N GLY A 181 34.33 -14.64 -21.55
CA GLY A 181 35.56 -14.64 -22.31
C GLY A 181 36.65 -15.41 -21.60
N GLY A 182 36.76 -16.71 -21.87
CA GLY A 182 37.96 -17.46 -21.49
C GLY A 182 37.72 -18.96 -21.29
N SER A 183 37.73 -19.73 -22.38
CA SER A 183 38.47 -21.00 -22.49
C SER A 183 38.08 -21.72 -23.78
N ASP A 184 38.51 -21.18 -24.93
CA ASP A 184 38.61 -21.99 -26.14
C ASP A 184 40.01 -22.62 -26.13
N GLY A 185 40.03 -23.92 -25.87
CA GLY A 185 41.24 -24.72 -25.76
C GLY A 185 41.89 -24.93 -27.12
N LYS A 186 43.18 -24.64 -27.19
CA LYS A 186 44.12 -25.32 -28.09
C LYS A 186 45.49 -25.41 -27.40
N GLU A 187 45.79 -26.57 -26.86
CA GLU A 187 47.16 -27.04 -26.68
C GLU A 187 47.27 -28.41 -27.34
N ASN A 188 48.20 -28.46 -28.31
CA ASN A 188 48.87 -29.59 -28.97
C ASN A 188 48.07 -30.80 -29.47
#